data_AF-A0A924R613-F1
#
_entry.id   AF-A0A924R613-F1
#
_cell.length_a   1.000
_cell.length_b   1.000
_cell.length_c   1.000
_cell.angle_alpha   90.00
_cell.angle_beta   90.00
_cell.angle_gamma   90.00
#
_symmetry.space_group_name_H-M   'P 1'
#
loop_
_entity.id
_entity.type
_entity.pdbx_description
1 polymer ?
#
loop_
_entity_poly.entity_id
_entity_poly.type
_entity_poly.pdbx_seq_one_letter_code
_entity_poly.pdbx_strand_id
1 'polypeptide(L)'
;MTTVFHCSARKVLLTTVASLVLLALPMKSSIAQTKGREVSIGLQAAITSMDPHYHNVGPNNSLVRHVFESLVHIDDNQKLVPGLATSWKALDDLTWEFKLRKNVRFHDGSPFTAEDVAFTIKRAPNVPNSPSSFATFTRSIVDVKVVDPHTVVIKTGAA
;
A
#
# COMPACT_ATOMS: atom_id res chain seq x y z
N MET A 1 -14.33 -59.91 -34.51
CA MET A 1 -14.39 -61.35 -34.19
C MET A 1 -14.01 -61.48 -32.72
N THR A 2 -14.97 -61.92 -31.94
CA THR A 2 -15.01 -61.97 -30.46
C THR A 2 -14.01 -63.02 -29.92
N THR A 3 -13.98 -63.19 -28.59
CA THR A 3 -13.49 -64.36 -27.80
C THR A 3 -11.96 -64.39 -27.49
N VAL A 4 -11.43 -64.67 -26.28
CA VAL A 4 -11.93 -65.08 -24.95
C VAL A 4 -10.88 -64.68 -23.86
N PHE A 5 -11.36 -64.44 -22.63
CA PHE A 5 -10.66 -64.56 -21.34
C PHE A 5 -9.86 -65.87 -21.15
N HIS A 6 -8.82 -65.87 -20.30
CA HIS A 6 -8.54 -66.95 -19.34
C HIS A 6 -7.76 -66.45 -18.11
N CYS A 7 -8.32 -66.76 -16.94
CA CYS A 7 -7.82 -66.51 -15.59
C CYS A 7 -6.94 -67.69 -15.13
N SER A 8 -5.84 -67.44 -14.43
CA SER A 8 -5.25 -68.47 -13.55
C SER A 8 -4.45 -67.84 -12.41
N ALA A 9 -5.00 -67.97 -11.20
CA ALA A 9 -4.35 -67.67 -9.95
C ALA A 9 -3.46 -68.86 -9.52
N ARG A 10 -2.20 -68.60 -9.19
CA ARG A 10 -1.41 -69.47 -8.32
C ARG A 10 -0.85 -68.67 -7.15
N LYS A 11 -1.30 -69.06 -5.96
CA LYS A 11 -0.87 -68.61 -4.62
C LYS A 11 0.49 -69.24 -4.25
N VAL A 12 1.00 -68.82 -3.07
CA VAL A 12 1.98 -69.50 -2.17
C VAL A 12 3.43 -69.10 -2.50
N LEU A 13 4.31 -68.56 -1.63
CA LEU A 13 4.31 -68.36 -0.18
C LEU A 13 5.59 -67.59 0.24
N LEU A 14 5.52 -66.88 1.37
CA LEU A 14 6.56 -66.67 2.40
C LEU A 14 7.89 -65.91 2.11
N THR A 15 8.03 -64.78 2.83
CA THR A 15 9.21 -64.32 3.62
C THR A 15 10.52 -64.07 2.87
N THR A 16 11.12 -62.88 2.89
CA THR A 16 11.64 -62.17 4.07
C THR A 16 11.80 -60.67 3.83
N VAL A 17 11.53 -59.90 4.87
CA VAL A 17 11.70 -58.44 4.99
C VAL A 17 13.19 -58.07 4.94
N ALA A 18 13.56 -57.14 4.05
CA ALA A 18 14.81 -56.39 4.14
C ALA A 18 14.51 -54.90 3.93
N SER A 19 14.72 -54.16 4.99
CA SER A 19 14.37 -52.75 5.18
C SER A 19 15.02 -51.81 4.18
N LEU A 20 14.23 -50.93 3.58
CA LEU A 20 14.69 -49.63 3.09
C LEU A 20 13.60 -48.59 3.36
N VAL A 21 13.52 -48.13 4.62
CA VAL A 21 12.74 -46.93 4.95
C VAL A 21 13.54 -45.74 4.42
N LEU A 22 13.25 -45.34 3.18
CA LEU A 22 13.73 -44.09 2.61
C LEU A 22 12.95 -42.96 3.30
N LEU A 23 13.61 -42.32 4.27
CA LEU A 23 13.09 -41.19 5.02
C LEU A 23 12.89 -40.01 4.05
N ALA A 24 11.68 -39.84 3.53
CA ALA A 24 11.29 -38.67 2.74
C ALA A 24 11.23 -37.44 3.66
N LEU A 25 12.37 -36.79 3.87
CA LEU A 25 12.44 -35.46 4.46
C LEU A 25 11.77 -34.47 3.50
N PRO A 26 10.73 -33.72 3.91
CA PRO A 26 10.23 -32.63 3.11
C PRO A 26 11.34 -31.58 3.05
N MET A 27 11.95 -31.40 1.86
CA MET A 27 12.76 -30.23 1.55
C MET A 27 11.88 -29.00 1.72
N LYS A 28 11.95 -28.38 2.91
CA LYS A 28 11.47 -27.03 3.11
C LYS A 28 12.38 -26.14 2.28
N SER A 29 11.91 -25.75 1.09
CA SER A 29 12.51 -24.68 0.30
C SER A 29 12.48 -23.42 1.15
N SER A 30 13.58 -23.17 1.86
CA SER A 30 13.81 -21.90 2.53
C SER A 30 14.02 -20.87 1.42
N ILE A 31 12.99 -20.06 1.16
CA ILE A 31 13.18 -18.81 0.42
C ILE A 31 14.10 -17.99 1.31
N ALA A 32 15.40 -17.98 0.99
CA ALA A 32 16.35 -17.10 1.62
C ALA A 32 15.87 -15.67 1.38
N GLN A 33 15.26 -15.05 2.38
CA GLN A 33 14.97 -13.64 2.38
C GLN A 33 16.32 -12.93 2.41
N THR A 34 16.81 -12.52 1.23
CA THR A 34 18.02 -11.68 1.13
C THR A 34 17.82 -10.48 2.04
N LYS A 35 18.54 -10.46 3.16
CA LYS A 35 18.64 -9.29 4.03
C LYS A 35 19.25 -8.15 3.21
N GLY A 36 18.57 -7.01 3.20
CA GLY A 36 19.11 -5.68 2.91
C GLY A 36 19.79 -5.52 1.55
N ARG A 37 19.01 -5.18 0.52
CA ARG A 37 19.58 -4.55 -0.67
C ARG A 37 19.72 -3.05 -0.38
N GLU A 38 20.95 -2.56 -0.29
CA GLU A 38 21.21 -1.13 -0.27
C GLU A 38 21.00 -0.57 -1.67
N VAL A 39 20.21 0.49 -1.77
CA VAL A 39 19.94 1.19 -3.03
C VAL A 39 20.43 2.62 -2.86
N SER A 40 21.41 3.01 -3.67
CA SER A 40 21.85 4.40 -3.76
C SER A 40 21.04 5.12 -4.83
N ILE A 41 20.39 6.22 -4.46
CA ILE A 41 19.55 7.03 -5.34
C ILE A 41 20.21 8.40 -5.53
N GLY A 42 20.56 8.73 -6.77
CA GLY A 42 21.05 10.06 -7.13
C GLY A 42 19.90 11.07 -7.21
N LEU A 43 20.05 12.22 -6.59
CA LEU A 43 19.08 13.32 -6.62
C LEU A 43 19.67 14.54 -7.33
N GLN A 44 18.82 15.33 -7.98
CA GLN A 44 19.22 16.54 -8.72
C GLN A 44 19.78 17.65 -7.80
N ALA A 45 19.34 17.69 -6.54
CA ALA A 45 19.82 18.63 -5.54
C ALA A 45 19.67 18.03 -4.12
N ALA A 46 20.28 18.71 -3.15
CA ALA A 46 20.19 18.32 -1.74
C ALA A 46 18.76 18.43 -1.20
N ILE A 47 18.43 17.55 -0.26
CA ILE A 47 17.18 17.59 0.50
C ILE A 47 17.28 18.69 1.56
N THR A 48 16.28 19.57 1.61
CA THR A 48 16.29 20.70 2.55
C THR A 48 15.40 20.50 3.77
N SER A 49 14.48 19.53 3.74
CA SER A 49 13.56 19.25 4.84
C SER A 49 12.97 17.83 4.72
N MET A 50 12.65 17.25 5.88
CA MET A 50 11.89 15.98 6.01
C MET A 50 10.39 16.20 6.21
N ASP A 51 9.95 17.46 6.37
CA ASP A 51 8.53 17.79 6.49
C ASP A 51 7.86 17.70 5.11
N PRO A 52 6.81 16.86 4.93
CA PRO A 52 6.15 16.65 3.65
C PRO A 52 5.50 17.90 3.05
N HIS A 53 5.26 18.95 3.85
CA HIS A 53 4.59 20.18 3.39
C HIS A 53 5.48 21.44 3.43
N TYR A 54 6.76 21.34 3.78
CA TYR A 54 7.62 22.52 3.98
C TYR A 54 8.19 23.11 2.68
N HIS A 55 8.55 22.28 1.71
CA HIS A 55 9.22 22.76 0.50
C HIS A 55 8.84 21.90 -0.70
N ASN A 56 7.90 22.40 -1.51
CA ASN A 56 7.41 21.73 -2.70
C ASN A 56 8.42 21.80 -3.86
N VAL A 57 9.44 20.94 -3.82
CA VAL A 57 10.46 20.77 -4.85
C VAL A 57 10.76 19.28 -5.10
N GLY A 58 11.23 18.96 -6.31
CA GLY A 58 11.41 17.58 -6.77
C GLY A 58 12.16 16.65 -5.81
N PRO A 59 13.37 17.01 -5.33
CA PRO A 59 14.13 16.17 -4.40
C PRO A 59 13.38 15.88 -3.10
N ASN A 60 12.85 16.91 -2.44
CA ASN A 60 12.08 16.75 -1.19
C ASN A 60 10.83 15.89 -1.42
N ASN A 61 10.08 16.18 -2.48
CA ASN A 61 8.87 15.41 -2.85
C ASN A 61 9.20 13.94 -3.16
N SER A 62 10.35 13.67 -3.76
CA SER A 62 10.80 12.30 -4.05
C SER A 62 11.14 11.57 -2.75
N LEU A 63 11.85 12.20 -1.82
CA LEU A 63 12.19 11.59 -0.55
C LEU A 63 10.95 11.28 0.29
N VAL A 64 10.03 12.24 0.45
CA VAL A 64 8.86 12.08 1.33
C VAL A 64 7.91 10.99 0.82
N ARG A 65 7.88 10.70 -0.50
CA ARG A 65 7.14 9.56 -1.06
C ARG A 65 7.66 8.18 -0.60
N HIS A 66 8.86 8.09 -0.04
CA HIS A 66 9.38 6.86 0.56
C HIS A 66 8.94 6.68 2.02
N VAL A 67 8.44 7.74 2.66
CA VAL A 67 8.12 7.77 4.10
C VAL A 67 6.62 7.93 4.35
N PHE A 68 5.92 8.70 3.51
CA PHE A 68 4.51 9.03 3.66
C PHE A 68 3.68 8.48 2.50
N GLU A 69 2.48 8.01 2.80
CA GLU A 69 1.50 7.51 1.81
C GLU A 69 0.41 8.58 1.57
N SER A 70 -0.05 8.72 0.32
CA SER A 70 -1.15 9.62 -0.04
C SER A 70 -2.51 8.91 -0.01
N LEU A 71 -3.60 9.68 0.02
CA LEU A 71 -4.95 9.10 -0.10
C LEU A 71 -5.14 8.35 -1.44
N VAL A 72 -4.66 8.94 -2.51
CA VAL A 72 -4.78 8.44 -3.89
C VAL A 72 -3.41 8.55 -4.55
N HIS A 73 -3.09 7.58 -5.40
CA HIS A 73 -1.89 7.57 -6.24
C HIS A 73 -2.23 7.75 -7.71
N ILE A 74 -1.22 8.07 -8.51
CA ILE A 74 -1.27 8.05 -9.97
C ILE A 74 -0.33 6.93 -10.41
N ASP A 75 -0.84 5.98 -11.18
CA ASP A 75 -0.04 4.87 -11.72
C ASP A 75 0.74 5.26 -12.99
N ASP A 76 1.52 4.34 -13.52
CA ASP A 76 2.34 4.55 -14.73
C ASP A 76 1.50 4.88 -15.98
N ASN A 77 0.22 4.54 -15.96
CA ASN A 77 -0.75 4.85 -17.02
C ASN A 77 -1.50 6.16 -16.77
N GLN A 78 -1.05 6.98 -15.80
CA GLN A 78 -1.69 8.21 -15.38
C GLN A 78 -3.12 8.02 -14.82
N LYS A 79 -3.43 6.83 -14.31
CA LYS A 79 -4.72 6.54 -13.69
C LYS A 79 -4.68 6.76 -12.19
N LEU A 80 -5.76 7.31 -11.65
CA LEU A 80 -5.95 7.39 -10.22
C LEU A 80 -6.19 5.99 -9.65
N VAL A 81 -5.38 5.60 -8.67
CA VAL A 81 -5.46 4.30 -7.99
C VAL A 81 -5.49 4.47 -6.47
N PRO A 82 -6.11 3.53 -5.73
CA PRO A 82 -6.18 3.58 -4.27
C PRO A 82 -4.82 3.71 -3.57
N GLY A 83 -4.74 4.60 -2.59
CA GLY A 83 -3.68 4.66 -1.57
C GLY A 83 -4.30 4.39 -0.20
N LEU A 84 -4.14 5.33 0.74
CA LEU A 84 -4.83 5.29 2.04
C LEU A 84 -6.36 5.36 1.90
N ALA A 85 -6.89 5.94 0.82
CA ALA A 85 -8.31 5.83 0.47
C ALA A 85 -8.53 4.61 -0.44
N THR A 86 -9.41 3.70 -0.03
CA THR A 86 -9.77 2.49 -0.79
C THR A 86 -10.78 2.77 -1.90
N SER A 87 -11.58 3.81 -1.75
CA SER A 87 -12.54 4.28 -2.77
C SER A 87 -12.91 5.74 -2.51
N TRP A 88 -13.34 6.44 -3.55
CA TRP A 88 -13.92 7.78 -3.45
C TRP A 88 -15.04 7.95 -4.47
N LYS A 89 -16.00 8.82 -4.15
CA LYS A 89 -17.11 9.16 -5.04
C LYS A 89 -17.49 10.62 -4.89
N ALA A 90 -17.95 11.23 -5.97
CA ALA A 90 -18.62 12.52 -5.91
C ALA A 90 -20.00 12.32 -5.25
N LEU A 91 -20.33 13.17 -4.29
CA LEU A 91 -21.69 13.31 -3.73
C LEU A 91 -22.48 14.37 -4.50
N ASP A 92 -21.79 15.40 -4.96
CA ASP A 92 -22.26 16.48 -5.84
C ASP A 92 -21.05 17.08 -6.59
N ASP A 93 -21.26 18.17 -7.33
CA ASP A 93 -20.23 18.83 -8.16
C ASP A 93 -19.02 19.34 -7.37
N LEU A 94 -19.18 19.60 -6.06
CA LEU A 94 -18.17 20.23 -5.21
C LEU A 94 -17.81 19.38 -3.98
N THR A 95 -18.40 18.20 -3.82
CA THR A 95 -18.28 17.41 -2.59
C THR A 95 -17.93 15.97 -2.89
N TRP A 96 -16.88 15.48 -2.24
CA TRP A 96 -16.34 14.14 -2.44
C TRP A 96 -16.31 13.37 -1.12
N GLU A 97 -16.77 12.12 -1.14
CA GLU A 97 -16.61 11.18 -0.02
C GLU A 97 -15.47 10.22 -0.31
N PHE A 98 -14.57 10.04 0.66
CA PHE A 98 -13.48 9.07 0.63
C PHE A 98 -13.69 8.02 1.73
N LYS A 99 -13.50 6.74 1.38
CA LYS A 99 -13.42 5.63 2.33
C LYS A 99 -11.96 5.27 2.57
N LEU A 100 -11.55 5.18 3.84
CA LEU A 100 -10.17 4.97 4.24
C LEU A 100 -9.88 3.49 4.53
N ARG A 101 -8.62 3.09 4.29
CA ARG A 101 -8.10 1.77 4.61
C ARG A 101 -8.11 1.57 6.13
N LYS A 102 -8.63 0.43 6.58
CA LYS A 102 -8.65 0.05 7.99
C LYS A 102 -7.32 -0.57 8.42
N ASN A 103 -7.03 -0.51 9.71
CA ASN A 103 -5.85 -1.12 10.36
C ASN A 103 -4.50 -0.56 9.87
N VAL A 104 -4.49 0.65 9.32
CA VAL A 104 -3.25 1.37 9.01
C VAL A 104 -2.71 1.99 10.30
N ARG A 105 -1.40 1.96 10.48
CA ARG A 105 -0.70 2.56 11.61
C ARG A 105 0.47 3.39 11.14
N PHE A 106 0.75 4.47 11.86
CA PHE A 106 1.99 5.20 11.72
C PHE A 106 3.16 4.40 12.29
N HIS A 107 4.38 4.86 12.00
CA HIS A 107 5.62 4.21 12.46
C HIS A 107 5.76 4.16 13.99
N ASP A 108 5.06 5.02 14.73
CA ASP A 108 4.99 5.03 16.20
C ASP A 108 3.92 4.07 16.76
N GLY A 109 3.15 3.41 15.89
CA GLY A 109 2.08 2.47 16.24
C GLY A 109 0.69 3.10 16.41
N SER A 110 0.56 4.43 16.40
CA SER A 110 -0.74 5.11 16.44
C SER A 110 -1.60 4.76 15.22
N PRO A 111 -2.93 4.64 15.37
CA PRO A 111 -3.82 4.33 14.25
C PRO A 111 -3.96 5.54 13.31
N PHE A 112 -4.04 5.28 12.01
CA PHE A 112 -4.43 6.30 11.02
C PHE A 112 -5.95 6.41 10.94
N THR A 113 -6.48 7.63 11.01
CA THR A 113 -7.91 7.92 10.93
C THR A 113 -8.25 9.14 10.05
N ALA A 114 -9.53 9.38 9.84
CA ALA A 114 -10.04 10.54 9.09
C ALA A 114 -9.65 11.90 9.72
N GLU A 115 -9.44 11.95 11.03
CA GLU A 115 -8.95 13.12 11.75
C GLU A 115 -7.54 13.53 11.29
N ASP A 116 -6.66 12.57 11.00
CA ASP A 116 -5.32 12.85 10.47
C ASP A 116 -5.37 13.48 9.08
N VAL A 117 -6.35 13.06 8.26
CA VAL A 117 -6.60 13.65 6.94
C VAL A 117 -7.03 15.10 7.08
N ALA A 118 -8.00 15.37 7.96
CA ALA A 118 -8.49 16.72 8.21
C ALA A 118 -7.38 17.63 8.76
N PHE A 119 -6.57 17.13 9.70
CA PHE A 119 -5.40 17.84 10.21
C PHE A 119 -4.39 18.15 9.09
N THR A 120 -4.06 17.15 8.26
CA THR A 120 -3.07 17.26 7.19
C THR A 120 -3.47 18.30 6.15
N ILE A 121 -4.73 18.28 5.71
CA ILE A 121 -5.27 19.28 4.76
C ILE A 121 -5.24 20.68 5.36
N LYS A 122 -5.62 20.83 6.63
CA LYS A 122 -5.56 22.13 7.34
C LYS A 122 -4.12 22.62 7.51
N ARG A 123 -3.16 21.72 7.69
CA ARG A 123 -1.75 22.05 7.92
C ARG A 123 -1.04 22.49 6.64
N ALA A 124 -1.28 21.82 5.52
CA ALA A 124 -0.57 22.03 4.25
C ALA A 124 -0.40 23.50 3.83
N PRO A 125 -1.42 24.38 3.88
CA PRO A 125 -1.26 25.79 3.51
C PRO A 125 -0.56 26.65 4.58
N ASN A 126 -0.44 26.14 5.82
CA ASN A 126 -0.11 26.93 7.01
C ASN A 126 1.28 26.60 7.58
N VAL A 127 2.17 25.97 6.80
CA VAL A 127 3.53 25.67 7.26
C VAL A 127 4.34 26.98 7.35
N PRO A 128 4.86 27.34 8.53
CA PRO A 128 5.57 28.60 8.72
C PRO A 128 6.89 28.62 7.95
N ASN A 129 7.22 29.77 7.35
CA ASN A 129 8.46 30.00 6.62
C ASN A 129 8.75 28.97 5.49
N SER A 130 7.71 28.37 4.93
CA SER A 130 7.80 27.45 3.79
C SER A 130 8.24 28.23 2.53
N PRO A 131 9.41 27.94 1.93
CA PRO A 131 9.88 28.66 0.73
C PRO A 131 9.03 28.37 -0.52
N SER A 132 8.38 27.20 -0.56
CA SER A 132 7.46 26.80 -1.64
C SER A 132 6.30 26.03 -1.01
N SER A 133 5.21 26.75 -0.73
CA SER A 133 4.05 26.24 0.01
C SER A 133 3.16 25.35 -0.84
N PHE A 134 2.51 24.37 -0.20
CA PHE A 134 1.47 23.55 -0.80
C PHE A 134 0.09 24.24 -0.85
N ALA A 135 -0.04 25.47 -0.34
CA ALA A 135 -1.30 26.23 -0.32
C ALA A 135 -1.99 26.29 -1.69
N THR A 136 -1.22 26.41 -2.77
CA THR A 136 -1.74 26.47 -4.15
C THR A 136 -2.57 25.23 -4.51
N PHE A 137 -2.26 24.05 -3.97
CA PHE A 137 -2.97 22.79 -4.27
C PHE A 137 -4.17 22.54 -3.34
N THR A 138 -4.18 23.16 -2.17
CA THR A 138 -5.26 22.99 -1.18
C THR A 138 -6.23 24.17 -1.13
N ARG A 139 -5.95 25.28 -1.83
CA ARG A 139 -6.75 26.51 -1.77
C ARG A 139 -8.22 26.35 -2.11
N SER A 140 -8.56 25.37 -2.96
CA SER A 140 -9.94 25.11 -3.36
C SER A 140 -10.71 24.32 -2.31
N ILE A 141 -10.04 23.68 -1.36
CA ILE A 141 -10.69 22.92 -0.29
C ILE A 141 -11.21 23.91 0.75
N VAL A 142 -12.53 23.96 0.90
CA VAL A 142 -13.21 24.91 1.80
C VAL A 142 -13.68 24.25 3.09
N ASP A 143 -13.90 22.93 3.09
CA ASP A 143 -14.30 22.18 4.27
C ASP A 143 -13.82 20.72 4.20
N VAL A 144 -13.51 20.15 5.36
CA VAL A 144 -13.18 18.73 5.53
C VAL A 144 -13.95 18.21 6.73
N LYS A 145 -14.95 17.38 6.46
CA LYS A 145 -15.80 16.79 7.49
C LYS A 145 -15.38 15.36 7.77
N VAL A 146 -15.03 15.08 9.02
CA VAL A 146 -14.90 13.72 9.53
C VAL A 146 -16.30 13.17 9.81
N VAL A 147 -16.69 12.12 9.07
CA VAL A 147 -18.00 11.46 9.26
C VAL A 147 -17.87 10.34 10.30
N ASP A 148 -16.82 9.54 10.16
CA ASP A 148 -16.42 8.48 11.08
C ASP A 148 -14.90 8.23 10.91
N PRO A 149 -14.24 7.40 11.75
CA PRO A 149 -12.79 7.23 11.70
C PRO A 149 -12.23 6.77 10.34
N HIS A 150 -13.06 6.22 9.46
CA HIS A 150 -12.66 5.73 8.15
C HIS A 150 -13.46 6.36 6.99
N THR A 151 -14.17 7.46 7.24
CA THR A 151 -14.89 8.21 6.20
C THR A 151 -14.62 9.70 6.36
N VAL A 152 -14.12 10.33 5.31
CA VAL A 152 -13.94 11.78 5.23
C VAL A 152 -14.68 12.33 4.02
N VAL A 153 -15.34 13.47 4.21
CA VAL A 153 -16.01 14.24 3.15
C VAL A 153 -15.25 15.55 2.95
N ILE A 154 -14.81 15.80 1.72
CA ILE A 154 -14.06 16.99 1.34
C ILE A 154 -14.93 17.84 0.43
N LYS A 155 -15.10 19.11 0.77
CA LYS A 155 -15.83 20.09 -0.03
C LYS A 155 -14.86 21.09 -0.64
N THR A 156 -15.06 21.38 -1.93
CA THR A 156 -14.33 22.40 -2.66
C THR A 156 -15.19 23.64 -2.93
N GLY A 157 -14.55 24.78 -3.14
CA GLY A 157 -15.20 26.00 -3.63
C GLY A 157 -15.43 25.96 -5.13
N ALA A 158 -16.45 26.69 -5.60
CA ALA A 158 -16.59 26.99 -7.02
C ALA A 158 -15.40 27.87 -7.46
N ALA A 159 -14.86 27.57 -8.65
CA ALA A 159 -13.72 28.29 -9.23
C ALA A 159 -14.06 29.76 -9.56
#